data_AF-A0A6N7VTW8-F1
#
_entry.id   AF-A0A6N7VTW8-F1
#
_cell.length_a   1.000
_cell.length_b   1.000
_cell.length_c   1.000
_cell.angle_alpha   90.00
_cell.angle_beta   90.00
_cell.angle_gamma   90.00
#
_symmetry.space_group_name_H-M   'P 1'
#
loop_
_entity.id
_entity.type
_entity.pdbx_description
1 polymer ?
#
loop_
_entity_poly.entity_id
_entity_poly.type
_entity_poly.pdbx_seq_one_letter_code
_entity_poly.pdbx_strand_id
1 'polypeptide(L)'
;MGIPLRSVIHTQLSRLVMESHIPKYASTQAINKAVLRYDPETIVQVREGVGFLPFMIQSSDELMRANVEGLRECRIVWGQNVG
;
A
#
# COMPACT_ATOMS: atom_id res chain seq x y z
N MET A 1 4.45 -9.57 -17.15
CA MET A 1 5.10 -8.25 -17.32
C MET A 1 4.57 -7.36 -16.20
N GLY A 2 5.44 -6.71 -15.41
CA GLY A 2 5.02 -5.87 -14.27
C GLY A 2 4.71 -4.42 -14.67
N ILE A 3 4.29 -3.60 -13.71
CA ILE A 3 3.96 -2.17 -13.91
C ILE A 3 5.26 -1.38 -14.22
N PRO A 4 5.32 -0.57 -15.29
CA PRO A 4 6.53 0.18 -15.67
C PRO A 4 6.69 1.44 -14.82
N LEU A 5 7.18 1.30 -13.58
CA LEU A 5 7.47 2.40 -12.67
C LEU A 5 8.88 2.98 -12.95
N ARG A 6 9.01 4.31 -12.90
CA ARG A 6 10.30 5.02 -13.08
C ARG A 6 10.80 5.71 -11.81
N SER A 7 9.95 5.82 -10.79
CA SER A 7 10.25 6.52 -9.53
C SER A 7 9.41 5.94 -8.42
N VAL A 8 9.93 6.00 -7.19
CA VAL A 8 9.26 5.52 -5.96
C VAL A 8 9.26 6.65 -4.94
N ILE A 9 8.13 6.85 -4.28
CA ILE A 9 7.96 7.83 -3.21
C ILE A 9 7.53 7.06 -1.96
N HIS A 10 8.25 7.24 -0.85
CA HIS A 10 7.85 6.74 0.47
C HIS A 10 7.34 7.90 1.32
N THR A 11 6.14 7.78 1.87
CA THR A 11 5.53 8.81 2.71
C THR A 11 4.58 8.20 3.74
N GLN A 12 4.44 8.87 4.88
CA GLN A 12 3.51 8.52 5.94
C GLN A 12 2.32 9.50 5.90
N LEU A 13 1.31 9.18 5.09
CA LEU A 13 0.08 9.96 5.04
C LEU A 13 -0.79 9.65 6.26
N SER A 14 -1.05 10.65 7.11
CA SER A 14 -1.67 10.46 8.43
C SER A 14 -2.95 9.64 8.42
N ARG A 15 -3.84 9.87 7.44
CA ARG A 15 -5.09 9.10 7.32
C ARG A 15 -4.84 7.63 7.05
N LEU A 16 -3.95 7.31 6.11
CA LEU A 16 -3.63 5.92 5.75
C LEU A 16 -2.88 5.21 6.88
N VAL A 17 -2.03 5.93 7.64
CA VAL A 17 -1.36 5.39 8.83
C VAL A 17 -2.38 5.00 9.89
N MET A 18 -3.35 5.86 10.16
CA MET A 18 -4.43 5.54 11.10
C MET A 18 -5.25 4.34 10.63
N GLU A 19 -5.58 4.27 9.33
CA GLU A 19 -6.36 3.17 8.77
C GLU A 19 -5.62 1.84 8.79
N SER A 20 -4.30 1.80 8.60
CA SER A 20 -3.54 0.55 8.68
C SER A 20 -3.54 -0.08 10.08
N HIS A 21 -3.77 0.69 11.14
CA HIS A 21 -3.85 0.17 12.52
C HIS A 21 -5.21 -0.45 12.84
N ILE A 22 -6.23 -0.28 11.99
CA ILE A 22 -7.56 -0.85 12.20
C ILE A 22 -7.58 -2.28 11.60
N PRO A 23 -7.79 -3.35 12.40
CA PRO A 23 -7.70 -4.73 11.91
C PRO A 23 -8.65 -5.05 10.74
N LYS A 24 -9.78 -4.34 10.65
CA LYS A 24 -10.74 -4.46 9.55
C LYS A 24 -10.12 -4.16 8.17
N TYR A 25 -9.06 -3.37 8.10
CA TYR A 25 -8.39 -2.98 6.86
C TYR A 25 -7.10 -3.76 6.59
N ALA A 26 -6.77 -4.78 7.41
CA ALA A 26 -5.53 -5.55 7.33
C ALA A 26 -5.52 -6.60 6.20
N SER A 27 -5.97 -6.23 5.00
CA SER A 27 -5.84 -7.03 3.79
C SER A 27 -5.92 -6.17 2.54
N THR A 28 -5.31 -6.64 1.45
CA THR A 28 -5.37 -5.97 0.14
C THR A 28 -6.81 -5.70 -0.30
N GLN A 29 -7.71 -6.68 -0.15
CA GLN A 29 -9.12 -6.49 -0.53
C GLN A 29 -9.81 -5.42 0.33
N ALA A 30 -9.58 -5.43 1.64
CA ALA A 30 -10.23 -4.51 2.56
C ALA A 30 -9.74 -3.07 2.39
N ILE A 31 -8.43 -2.86 2.23
CA ILE A 31 -7.87 -1.51 2.04
C ILE A 31 -8.29 -0.92 0.69
N ASN A 32 -8.32 -1.72 -0.39
CA ASN A 32 -8.82 -1.24 -1.69
C ASN A 32 -10.31 -0.86 -1.62
N LYS A 33 -11.13 -1.64 -0.91
CA LYS A 33 -12.56 -1.31 -0.72
C LYS A 33 -12.76 -0.01 0.04
N ALA A 34 -11.86 0.33 0.97
CA ALA A 34 -11.91 1.58 1.72
C ALA A 34 -11.39 2.76 0.87
N VAL A 35 -10.15 2.67 0.40
CA VAL A 35 -9.41 3.76 -0.25
C VAL A 35 -10.02 4.15 -1.60
N LEU A 36 -10.39 3.18 -2.44
CA LEU A 36 -10.94 3.47 -3.78
C LEU A 36 -12.31 4.19 -3.74
N ARG A 37 -12.91 4.38 -2.56
CA ARG A 37 -14.17 5.10 -2.38
C ARG A 37 -14.00 6.49 -1.78
N TYR A 38 -12.78 6.94 -1.52
CA TYR A 38 -12.57 8.27 -0.95
C TYR A 38 -13.01 9.36 -1.89
N ASP A 39 -12.72 9.18 -3.18
CA ASP A 39 -13.02 10.14 -4.22
C ASP A 39 -12.91 9.44 -5.60
N PRO A 40 -13.75 9.79 -6.60
CA PRO A 40 -13.72 9.18 -7.93
C PRO A 40 -12.33 9.18 -8.58
N GLU A 41 -11.51 10.19 -8.34
CA GLU A 41 -10.16 10.35 -8.89
C GLU A 41 -9.26 9.20 -8.42
N THR A 42 -9.50 8.69 -7.21
CA THR A 42 -8.72 7.59 -6.62
C THR A 42 -8.82 6.32 -7.47
N ILE A 43 -10.01 6.02 -8.01
CA ILE A 43 -10.23 4.86 -8.89
C ILE A 43 -9.42 5.00 -10.18
N VAL A 44 -9.28 6.23 -10.70
CA VAL A 44 -8.57 6.49 -11.95
C VAL A 44 -7.06 6.54 -11.75
N GLN A 45 -6.58 7.11 -10.64
CA GLN A 45 -5.15 7.28 -10.35
C GLN A 45 -4.49 6.01 -9.79
N VAL A 46 -5.27 5.16 -9.11
CA VAL A 46 -4.79 3.95 -8.41
C VAL A 46 -5.52 2.70 -8.92
N ARG A 47 -5.59 2.55 -10.25
CA ARG A 47 -6.35 1.49 -10.93
C ARG A 47 -5.87 0.08 -10.60
N GLU A 48 -4.56 -0.08 -10.47
CA GLU A 48 -3.91 -1.34 -10.09
C GLU A 48 -4.05 -1.63 -8.57
N GLY A 49 -4.64 -0.70 -7.83
CA GLY A 49 -4.92 -0.84 -6.41
C GLY A 49 -3.73 -0.61 -5.50
N VAL A 50 -3.99 -0.86 -4.22
CA VAL A 50 -3.05 -0.75 -3.10
C VAL A 50 -2.75 -2.15 -2.54
N GLY A 51 -1.49 -2.57 -2.55
CA GLY A 51 -1.05 -3.78 -1.88
C GLY A 51 -0.93 -3.56 -0.37
N PHE A 52 -1.44 -4.50 0.44
CA PHE A 52 -1.27 -4.46 1.89
C PHE A 52 -0.07 -5.33 2.30
N LEU A 53 0.82 -4.78 3.12
CA LEU A 53 1.85 -5.53 3.83
C LEU A 53 1.58 -5.55 5.33
N PRO A 54 1.69 -6.72 6.00
CA PRO A 54 1.70 -6.75 7.46
C PRO A 54 2.92 -5.99 8.00
N PHE A 55 2.91 -5.73 9.31
CA PHE A 55 4.05 -5.10 9.95
C PHE A 55 5.33 -5.92 9.74
N MET A 56 6.39 -5.26 9.31
CA MET A 56 7.74 -5.81 9.13
C MET A 56 8.76 -4.84 9.70
N ILE A 57 9.94 -5.34 10.05
CA ILE A 57 11.03 -4.52 10.58
C ILE A 57 11.48 -3.53 9.50
N GLN A 58 11.61 -2.25 9.89
CA GLN A 58 12.12 -1.22 8.99
C GLN A 58 13.55 -1.53 8.55
N SER A 59 13.87 -1.22 7.29
CA SER A 59 15.18 -1.51 6.68
C SER A 59 15.56 -2.99 6.64
N SER A 60 14.60 -3.91 6.78
CA SER A 60 14.85 -5.35 6.63
C SER A 60 14.82 -5.80 5.17
N ASP A 61 15.57 -6.86 4.85
CA ASP A 61 15.52 -7.52 3.55
C ASP A 61 14.14 -8.09 3.22
N GLU A 62 13.41 -8.52 4.25
CA GLU A 62 12.03 -8.99 4.14
C GLU A 62 11.12 -7.87 3.63
N LEU A 63 11.16 -6.71 4.27
CA LEU A 63 10.38 -5.53 3.85
C LEU A 63 10.78 -5.07 2.44
N MET A 64 12.08 -5.08 2.12
CA MET A 64 12.56 -4.73 0.77
C MET A 64 11.96 -5.67 -0.29
N ARG A 65 12.04 -6.99 -0.08
CA ARG A 65 11.50 -7.99 -1.02
C ARG A 65 10.00 -7.87 -1.18
N ALA A 66 9.28 -7.75 -0.07
CA ALA A 66 7.82 -7.60 -0.07
C ALA A 66 7.36 -6.34 -0.83
N ASN A 67 8.08 -5.22 -0.69
CA ASN A 67 7.81 -4.01 -1.47
C ASN A 67 8.04 -4.22 -2.97
N VAL A 68 9.16 -4.85 -3.37
CA VAL A 68 9.46 -5.11 -4.78
C VAL A 68 8.42 -6.04 -5.42
N GLU A 69 8.01 -7.08 -4.70
CA GLU A 69 6.96 -8.00 -5.16
C GLU A 69 5.61 -7.30 -5.28
N GLY A 70 5.20 -6.55 -4.24
CA GLY A 70 3.94 -5.80 -4.26
C GLY A 70 3.87 -4.75 -5.38
N LEU A 71 4.97 -4.03 -5.64
CA LEU A 71 5.02 -3.01 -6.70
C LEU A 71 4.97 -3.58 -8.13
N ARG A 72 5.11 -4.90 -8.30
CA ARG A 72 4.89 -5.55 -9.60
C ARG A 72 3.41 -5.70 -9.92
N GLU A 73 2.56 -5.77 -8.90
CA GLU A 73 1.12 -6.04 -9.01
C GLU A 73 0.26 -4.81 -8.73
N CYS A 74 0.73 -3.91 -7.86
CA CYS A 74 0.01 -2.72 -7.42
C CYS A 74 0.86 -1.45 -7.59
N ARG A 75 0.20 -0.30 -7.78
CA ARG A 75 0.88 1.00 -7.91
C ARG A 75 1.34 1.57 -6.57
N ILE A 76 0.68 1.17 -5.48
CA ILE A 76 0.99 1.58 -4.11
C ILE A 76 1.15 0.31 -3.27
N VAL A 77 2.21 0.26 -2.46
CA VAL A 77 2.35 -0.73 -1.39
C VAL A 77 2.26 0.00 -0.06
N TRP A 78 1.38 -0.46 0.81
CA TRP A 78 1.11 0.15 2.10
C TRP A 78 1.22 -0.88 3.20
N GLY A 79 1.96 -0.56 4.26
CA GLY A 79 2.15 -1.44 5.41
C GLY A 79 1.97 -0.72 6.73
N GLN A 80 1.76 -1.49 7.79
CA GLN A 80 1.81 -0.95 9.15
C GLN A 80 3.23 -0.49 9.47
N ASN A 81 3.32 0.65 10.14
CA ASN A 81 4.53 1.19 10.76
C ASN A 81 4.37 1.15 12.29
N VAL A 82 5.48 1.19 13.03
CA VAL A 82 5.43 1.52 14.45
C VAL A 82 5.23 3.03 14.52
N GLY A 83 4.15 3.47 15.18
CA GLY A 83 3.94 4.87 15.55
C GLY A 83 4.85 5.30 16.69
#